data_AF-A0A1V5H2L3-F1
#
_entry.id   AF-A0A1V5H2L3-F1
#
_cell.length_a   1.000
_cell.length_b   1.000
_cell.length_c   1.000
_cell.angle_alpha   90.00
_cell.angle_beta   90.00
_cell.angle_gamma   90.00
#
_symmetry.space_group_name_H-M   'P 1'
#
loop_
_entity.id
_entity.type
_entity.pdbx_description
1 polymer ?
#
loop_
_entity_poly.entity_id
_entity_poly.type
_entity_poly.pdbx_seq_one_letter_code
_entity_poly.pdbx_strand_id
1 'polypeptide(L)'
;MATKTRNTVKVKIQTMAVVEGNKPCVQTEHLMCQLGHQHAFITAYLKGNGYVKLFSLRNFIEWEFYDRPARSVDITQDEYNDDTVFERIIERNFISLSNK
;
A
#
# COMPACT_ATOMS: atom_id res chain seq x y z
N MET A 1 21.79 -30.65 -5.39
CA MET A 1 21.26 -29.31 -5.71
C MET A 1 20.91 -28.64 -4.39
N ALA A 2 21.62 -27.58 -4.01
CA ALA A 2 21.31 -26.84 -2.78
C ALA A 2 20.11 -25.94 -3.05
N THR A 3 18.97 -26.25 -2.44
CA THR A 3 17.80 -25.39 -2.43
C THR A 3 18.18 -24.11 -1.68
N LYS A 4 18.47 -23.03 -2.41
CA LYS A 4 18.60 -21.70 -1.81
C LYS A 4 17.24 -21.34 -1.21
N THR A 5 17.09 -21.54 0.09
CA THR A 5 16.07 -20.85 0.88
C THR A 5 16.38 -19.36 0.78
N ARG A 6 15.75 -18.68 -0.20
CA ARG A 6 15.63 -17.22 -0.13
C ARG A 6 14.89 -16.95 1.17
N ASN A 7 15.57 -16.35 2.14
CA ASN A 7 14.89 -15.71 3.26
C ASN A 7 13.82 -14.81 2.66
N THR A 8 12.56 -15.21 2.79
CA THR A 8 11.42 -14.41 2.36
C THR A 8 11.37 -13.27 3.35
N VAL A 9 11.99 -12.14 3.00
CA VAL A 9 11.88 -10.93 3.83
C VAL A 9 10.42 -10.55 3.75
N LYS A 10 9.67 -10.82 4.82
CA LYS A 10 8.25 -10.53 4.91
C LYS A 10 8.08 -9.02 5.03
N VAL A 11 7.20 -8.42 4.22
CA VAL A 11 6.85 -7.01 4.40
C VAL A 11 6.09 -6.89 5.71
N LYS A 12 6.56 -6.06 6.64
CA LYS A 12 5.81 -5.71 7.84
C LYS A 12 4.88 -4.56 7.50
N ILE A 13 3.61 -4.70 7.84
CA ILE A 13 2.59 -3.68 7.57
C ILE A 13 1.97 -3.30 8.90
N GLN A 14 1.92 -2.01 9.18
CA GLN A 14 1.30 -1.46 10.37
C GLN A 14 0.30 -0.38 9.95
N THR A 15 -0.97 -0.55 10.33
CA THR A 15 -1.96 0.51 10.21
C THR A 15 -1.68 1.57 11.28
N MET A 16 -1.41 2.79 10.82
CA MET A 16 -1.05 3.93 11.66
C MET A 16 -2.28 4.76 12.02
N ALA A 17 -3.20 4.93 11.07
CA ALA A 17 -4.42 5.68 11.25
C ALA A 17 -5.48 5.22 10.25
N VAL A 18 -6.74 5.34 10.67
CA VAL A 18 -7.92 5.17 9.82
C VAL A 18 -8.70 6.47 9.86
N VAL A 19 -9.07 6.98 8.70
CA VAL A 19 -9.85 8.20 8.54
C VAL A 19 -11.11 7.86 7.76
N GLU A 20 -12.26 8.00 8.41
CA GLU A 20 -13.56 7.90 7.75
C GLU A 20 -13.80 9.17 6.92
N GLY A 21 -14.18 8.99 5.66
CA GLY A 21 -14.51 10.09 4.77
C GLY A 21 -15.91 10.63 4.99
N ASN A 22 -16.23 11.75 4.32
CA ASN A 22 -17.56 12.38 4.41
C ASN A 22 -18.70 11.52 3.84
N LYS A 23 -18.39 10.43 3.13
CA LYS A 23 -19.36 9.47 2.61
C LYS A 23 -19.23 8.16 3.40
N PRO A 24 -20.34 7.48 3.74
CA PRO A 24 -20.33 6.28 4.59
C PRO A 24 -19.45 5.14 4.10
N CYS A 25 -19.13 5.13 2.80
CA CYS A 25 -18.37 4.05 2.15
C CYS A 25 -16.94 4.45 1.79
N VAL A 26 -16.52 5.69 2.10
CA VAL A 26 -15.17 6.17 1.81
C VAL A 26 -14.35 6.12 3.09
N GLN A 27 -13.28 5.33 3.07
CA GLN A 27 -12.34 5.21 4.18
C GLN A 27 -10.93 5.34 3.65
N THR A 28 -10.06 5.97 4.42
CA THR A 28 -8.65 6.06 4.11
C THR A 28 -7.85 5.41 5.23
N GLU A 29 -6.98 4.47 4.90
CA GLU A 29 -6.05 3.86 5.85
C GLU A 29 -4.63 4.31 5.54
N HIS A 30 -3.92 4.77 6.56
CA HIS A 30 -2.52 5.14 6.47
C HIS A 30 -1.66 4.02 7.05
N LEU A 31 -0.79 3.48 6.22
CA LEU A 31 0.00 2.29 6.49
C LEU A 31 1.49 2.65 6.52
N MET A 32 2.20 2.13 7.51
CA MET A 32 3.65 2.06 7.51
C MET A 32 4.06 0.66 7.06
N CYS A 33 4.72 0.57 5.91
CA CYS A 33 5.21 -0.68 5.38
C CYS A 33 6.74 -0.73 5.48
N GLN A 34 7.29 -1.86 5.88
CA GLN A 34 8.72 -2.05 6.08
C GLN A 34 9.20 -3.35 5.43
N LEU A 35 10.28 -3.26 4.66
CA LEU A 35 11.01 -4.40 4.11
C LEU A 35 12.50 -4.25 4.42
N GLY A 36 13.04 -5.08 5.31
CA GLY A 36 14.39 -4.90 5.84
C GLY A 36 14.54 -3.53 6.53
N HIS A 37 15.44 -2.68 6.02
CA HIS A 37 15.68 -1.31 6.51
C HIS A 37 14.90 -0.24 5.75
N GLN A 38 14.17 -0.61 4.70
CA GLN A 38 13.39 0.33 3.90
C GLN A 38 11.99 0.48 4.49
N HIS A 39 11.51 1.72 4.47
CA HIS A 39 10.17 2.08 4.92
C HIS A 39 9.43 2.82 3.79
N ALA A 40 8.13 2.53 3.65
CA ALA A 40 7.23 3.31 2.82
C ALA A 40 5.95 3.63 3.59
N PHE A 41 5.52 4.88 3.49
CA PHE A 41 4.21 5.31 3.96
C PHE A 41 3.23 5.26 2.80
N ILE A 42 2.20 4.42 2.96
CA ILE A 42 1.23 4.10 1.93
C ILE A 42 -0.14 4.51 2.43
N THR A 43 -0.93 5.10 1.55
CA THR A 43 -2.33 5.42 1.83
C THR A 43 -3.21 4.52 0.98
N ALA A 44 -4.07 3.74 1.63
CA ALA A 44 -5.11 2.96 0.99
C ALA A 44 -6.42 3.77 1.03
N TYR A 45 -6.96 4.10 -0.13
CA TYR A 45 -8.23 4.79 -0.29
C TYR A 45 -9.30 3.79 -0.72
N LEU A 46 -10.16 3.41 0.23
CA LEU A 46 -11.24 2.46 0.07
C LEU A 46 -12.48 3.24 -0.38
N LYS A 47 -12.98 2.91 -1.59
CA LYS A 47 -14.15 3.59 -2.19
C LYS A 47 -15.48 2.94 -1.82
N GLY A 48 -15.45 1.80 -1.15
CA GLY A 48 -16.64 1.01 -0.80
C GLY A 48 -17.35 0.38 -2.00
N ASN A 49 -16.68 0.30 -3.15
CA ASN A 49 -17.18 -0.33 -4.37
C ASN A 49 -16.41 -1.62 -4.74
N GLY A 50 -15.70 -2.22 -3.78
CA GLY A 50 -14.87 -3.41 -3.98
C GLY A 50 -13.46 -3.13 -4.52
N TYR A 51 -13.07 -1.86 -4.68
CA TYR A 51 -11.73 -1.47 -5.12
C TYR A 51 -11.04 -0.54 -4.12
N VAL A 52 -9.72 -0.72 -4.03
CA VAL A 52 -8.83 0.07 -3.17
C VAL A 52 -7.76 0.73 -4.04
N LYS A 53 -7.58 2.04 -3.87
CA LYS A 53 -6.48 2.79 -4.49
C LYS A 53 -5.34 2.93 -3.50
N LEU A 54 -4.15 2.47 -3.88
CA LEU A 54 -2.94 2.63 -3.09
C LEU A 54 -2.10 3.78 -3.63
N PHE A 55 -1.66 4.66 -2.73
CA PHE A 55 -0.79 5.78 -3.02
C PHE A 55 0.43 5.77 -2.11
N SER A 56 1.55 6.35 -2.55
CA SER A 56 2.50 6.88 -1.56
C SER A 56 1.85 8.06 -0.84
N LEU A 57 2.24 8.34 0.41
CA LEU A 57 1.68 9.47 1.15
C LEU A 57 1.75 10.79 0.36
N ARG A 58 2.88 11.04 -0.32
CA ARG A 58 3.04 12.23 -1.17
C ARG A 58 2.01 12.25 -2.31
N ASN A 59 1.85 11.14 -3.04
CA ASN A 59 0.92 11.09 -4.17
C ASN A 59 -0.54 11.23 -3.72
N PHE A 60 -0.88 10.70 -2.55
CA PHE A 60 -2.20 10.90 -1.96
C PHE A 60 -2.49 12.38 -1.73
N ILE A 61 -1.53 13.12 -1.15
CA ILE A 61 -1.69 14.55 -0.88
C ILE A 61 -1.86 15.35 -2.19
N GLU A 62 -1.03 15.08 -3.21
CA GLU A 62 -1.14 15.72 -4.52
C GLU A 62 -2.50 15.47 -5.19
N TRP A 63 -3.03 14.25 -5.05
CA TRP A 63 -4.30 13.84 -5.63
C TRP A 63 -5.51 14.42 -4.88
N GLU A 64 -5.55 14.28 -3.56
CA GLU A 64 -6.73 14.62 -2.74
C GLU A 64 -6.84 16.13 -2.49
N PHE A 65 -5.72 16.81 -2.16
CA PHE A 65 -5.76 18.20 -1.69
C PHE A 65 -5.33 19.22 -2.74
N TYR A 66 -4.62 18.80 -3.79
CA TYR A 66 -4.12 19.70 -4.83
C TYR A 66 -4.74 19.46 -6.21
N ASP A 67 -5.68 18.50 -6.33
CA ASP A 67 -6.35 18.12 -7.58
C ASP A 67 -5.39 17.85 -8.74
N ARG A 68 -4.23 17.26 -8.42
CA ARG A 68 -3.21 16.90 -9.42
C ARG A 68 -3.26 15.42 -9.74
N PRO A 69 -3.09 15.04 -11.02
CA PRO A 69 -2.90 13.64 -11.37
C PRO A 69 -1.69 13.06 -10.62
N ALA A 70 -1.91 12.00 -9.86
CA ALA A 70 -0.86 11.32 -9.12
C ALA A 70 -0.87 9.81 -9.37
N ARG A 71 0.31 9.20 -9.33
CA ARG A 71 0.44 7.75 -9.54
C ARG A 71 -0.17 6.99 -8.36
N SER A 72 -1.05 6.05 -8.68
CA SER A 72 -1.64 5.07 -7.76
C SER A 72 -1.53 3.66 -8.32
N VAL A 73 -1.79 2.68 -7.46
CA VAL A 73 -2.03 1.28 -7.84
C VAL A 73 -3.48 0.96 -7.47
N ASP A 74 -4.27 0.55 -8.45
CA ASP A 74 -5.64 0.06 -8.22
C ASP A 74 -5.61 -1.44 -7.98
N ILE A 75 -6.23 -1.89 -6.89
CA ILE A 75 -6.38 -3.31 -6.52
C ILE A 75 -7.82 -3.59 -6.08
N THR A 76 -8.20 -4.86 -6.07
CA THR A 76 -9.48 -5.30 -5.50
C THR A 76 -9.44 -5.35 -3.97
N GLN A 77 -10.62 -5.32 -3.35
CA GLN A 77 -10.76 -5.51 -1.90
C GLN A 77 -10.24 -6.89 -1.44
N ASP A 78 -10.42 -7.93 -2.26
CA ASP A 78 -9.93 -9.28 -1.96
C ASP A 78 -8.40 -9.31 -1.95
N GLU A 79 -7.74 -8.67 -2.93
CA GLU A 79 -6.28 -8.52 -2.96
C GLU A 79 -5.73 -7.67 -1.81
N TYR A 80 -6.52 -6.72 -1.30
CA TYR A 80 -6.16 -5.90 -0.15
C TYR A 80 -6.28 -6.69 1.17
N ASN A 81 -7.29 -7.56 1.28
CA ASN A 81 -7.54 -8.37 2.48
C ASN A 81 -6.67 -9.63 2.55
N ASP A 82 -6.05 -10.06 1.43
CA ASP A 82 -5.10 -11.17 1.41
C ASP A 82 -3.69 -10.67 1.74
N ASP A 83 -3.21 -10.97 2.95
CA ASP A 83 -1.89 -10.58 3.43
C ASP A 83 -0.76 -10.92 2.43
N THR A 84 -0.78 -12.12 1.85
CA THR A 84 0.33 -12.57 0.98
C THR A 84 0.32 -11.81 -0.35
N VAL A 85 -0.86 -11.56 -0.90
CA VAL A 85 -1.02 -10.80 -2.14
C VAL A 85 -0.69 -9.33 -1.89
N PHE A 86 -1.19 -8.75 -0.80
CA PHE A 86 -0.95 -7.36 -0.44
C PHE A 86 0.54 -7.08 -0.19
N GLU A 87 1.24 -7.94 0.56
CA GLU A 87 2.69 -7.82 0.78
C GLU A 87 3.47 -7.78 -0.54
N ARG A 88 3.13 -8.65 -1.50
CA ARG A 88 3.77 -8.66 -2.85
C ARG A 88 3.49 -7.39 -3.64
N ILE A 89 2.28 -6.84 -3.53
CA ILE A 89 1.91 -5.57 -4.16
C ILE A 89 2.76 -4.43 -3.56
N ILE A 90 2.92 -4.42 -2.23
CA ILE A 90 3.74 -3.41 -1.54
C ILE A 90 5.20 -3.49 -1.97
N GLU A 91 5.81 -4.68 -1.91
CA GLU A 91 7.19 -4.90 -2.35
C GLU A 91 7.39 -4.45 -3.80
N ARG A 92 6.54 -4.91 -4.72
CA ARG A 92 6.70 -4.62 -6.16
C ARG A 92 6.55 -3.14 -6.51
N ASN A 93 5.64 -2.42 -5.85
CA ASN A 93 5.24 -1.08 -6.30
C ASN A 93 5.78 0.06 -5.44
N PHE A 94 6.11 -0.19 -4.17
CA PHE A 94 6.45 0.87 -3.22
C PHE A 94 7.81 0.66 -2.55
N ILE A 95 8.26 -0.60 -2.39
CA ILE A 95 9.51 -0.93 -1.72
C ILE A 95 10.31 -1.91 -2.60
N SER A 96 10.77 -1.44 -3.76
CA SER A 96 11.61 -2.26 -4.64
C SER A 96 13.00 -2.46 -4.02
N LEU A 97 13.41 -3.73 -3.87
CA LEU A 97 14.74 -4.17 -3.45
C LEU A 97 15.88 -3.84 -4.44
N SER A 98 15.64 -3.06 -5.49
CA SER A 98 16.72 -2.62 -6.37
C SER A 98 17.63 -1.65 -5.62
N ASN A 99 18.76 -2.19 -5.13
CA ASN A 99 19.96 -1.45 -4.75
C ASN A 99 20.14 -0.25 -5.67
N LYS A 100 19.90 0.96 -5.15
CA LYS A 100 20.50 2.17 -5.66
C LYS A 100 21.84 2.38 -4.98
#